data_AF-A0A4Q3R8B9-F1
#
_entry.id   AF-A0A4Q3R8B9-F1
#
_cell.length_a   1.000
_cell.length_b   1.000
_cell.length_c   1.000
_cell.angle_alpha   90.00
_cell.angle_beta   90.00
_cell.angle_gamma   90.00
#
_symmetry.space_group_name_H-M   'P 1'
#
loop_
_entity.id
_entity.type
_entity.pdbx_description
1 polymer ?
#
loop_
_entity_poly.entity_id
_entity_poly.type
_entity_poly.pdbx_seq_one_letter_code
_entity_poly.pdbx_strand_id
1 'polypeptide(L)'
;MYFIENYYYISLILQAICVWHCLRKRNEQKWIWLIVFLPVIGCIIYFFSEIVTDKEVQRVGGGLGQTFNPGGRIRKLEAQLKFADTFENRILLADALLATDQTGRAIELYEQSLKGVFAENEHGVMQLMVAYAKTAHAVPISSDRYKRIR
;
A
#
# COMPACT_ATOMS: atom_id res chain seq x y z
N MET A 1 -10.25 35.59 -17.27
CA MET A 1 -11.13 35.32 -16.11
C MET A 1 -12.63 35.38 -16.46
N TYR A 2 -13.10 36.27 -17.35
CA TYR A 2 -14.51 36.34 -17.79
C TYR A 2 -15.03 35.16 -18.65
N PHE A 3 -14.15 34.43 -19.35
CA PHE A 3 -14.57 33.35 -20.25
C PHE A 3 -15.11 32.11 -19.53
N ILE A 4 -14.67 31.85 -18.30
CA ILE A 4 -15.06 30.65 -17.53
C ILE A 4 -16.46 30.84 -16.93
N GLU A 5 -16.79 32.05 -16.48
CA GLU A 5 -18.09 32.35 -15.89
C GLU A 5 -19.23 32.16 -16.88
N ASN A 6 -19.08 32.64 -18.12
CA ASN A 6 -20.11 32.50 -19.16
C ASN A 6 -20.39 31.04 -19.53
N TYR A 7 -19.39 30.16 -19.49
CA TYR A 7 -19.56 28.75 -19.85
C TYR A 7 -20.42 27.99 -18.84
N TYR A 8 -20.35 28.36 -17.56
CA TYR A 8 -21.13 27.74 -16.49
C TYR A 8 -22.63 28.05 -16.65
N TYR A 9 -22.96 29.31 -16.96
CA TYR A 9 -24.36 29.70 -17.21
C TYR A 9 -24.95 29.03 -18.45
N ILE A 10 -24.17 28.86 -19.52
CA ILE A 10 -24.61 28.15 -20.73
C ILE A 10 -24.92 26.68 -20.42
N SER A 11 -24.06 26.00 -19.65
CA SER A 11 -24.30 24.61 -19.22
C SER A 11 -25.57 24.47 -18.37
N LEU A 12 -25.77 25.38 -17.41
CA LEU A 12 -26.97 25.39 -16.56
C LEU A 12 -28.25 25.64 -17.35
N ILE A 13 -28.24 26.58 -18.30
CA ILE A 13 -29.39 26.88 -19.15
C ILE A 13 -29.74 25.68 -20.04
N LEU A 14 -28.72 25.02 -20.61
CA LEU A 14 -28.92 23.82 -21.41
C LEU A 14 -29.53 22.67 -20.58
N GLN A 15 -29.00 22.45 -19.37
CA GLN A 15 -29.55 21.47 -18.43
C GLN A 15 -31.01 21.79 -18.07
N ALA A 16 -31.35 23.05 -17.79
CA ALA A 16 -32.71 23.48 -17.48
C ALA A 16 -33.68 23.25 -18.66
N ILE A 17 -33.25 23.53 -19.90
CA ILE A 17 -34.05 23.28 -21.12
C ILE A 17 -34.28 21.78 -21.32
N CYS A 18 -33.25 20.95 -21.14
CA CYS A 18 -33.36 19.49 -21.23
C CYS A 18 -34.32 18.91 -20.18
N VAL A 19 -34.22 19.38 -18.93
CA VAL A 19 -35.13 18.97 -17.84
C VAL A 19 -36.57 19.41 -18.14
N TRP A 20 -36.79 20.65 -18.57
CA TRP A 20 -38.11 21.16 -18.96
C TRP A 20 -38.74 20.35 -20.10
N HIS A 21 -37.97 20.07 -21.15
CA HIS A 21 -38.43 19.28 -22.30
C HIS A 21 -38.78 17.84 -21.90
N CYS A 22 -37.98 17.25 -21.00
CA CYS A 22 -38.20 15.90 -20.49
C CYS A 22 -39.44 15.81 -19.57
N LEU A 23 -39.65 16.81 -18.70
CA LEU A 23 -40.85 16.92 -17.85
C LEU A 23 -42.14 17.03 -18.66
N ARG A 24 -42.10 17.73 -19.81
CA ARG A 24 -43.25 17.84 -20.72
C ARG A 24 -43.58 16.50 -21.41
N LYS A 25 -42.60 15.62 -21.58
CA LYS A 25 -42.73 14.30 -22.22
C LYS A 25 -42.86 13.21 -21.15
N ARG A 26 -44.01 13.24 -20.45
CA ARG A 26 -44.44 12.52 -19.21
C ARG A 26 -44.11 11.01 -19.05
N ASN A 27 -43.42 10.36 -19.99
CA ASN A 27 -43.23 8.90 -20.02
C ASN A 27 -41.86 8.41 -19.48
N GLU A 28 -40.88 9.29 -19.26
CA GLU A 28 -39.47 8.91 -19.09
C GLU A 28 -38.85 9.51 -17.80
N GLN A 29 -39.57 9.56 -16.67
CA GLN A 29 -39.05 10.15 -15.42
C GLN A 29 -37.72 9.53 -14.93
N LYS A 30 -37.41 8.29 -15.35
CA LYS A 30 -36.13 7.62 -15.07
C LYS A 30 -34.93 8.37 -15.69
N TRP A 31 -35.10 9.00 -16.85
CA TRP A 31 -34.02 9.73 -17.53
C TRP A 31 -33.67 11.07 -16.87
N ILE A 32 -34.61 11.66 -16.13
CA ILE A 32 -34.38 12.89 -15.37
C ILE A 32 -33.32 12.66 -14.29
N TRP A 33 -33.40 11.53 -13.58
CA TRP A 33 -32.39 11.16 -12.59
C TRP A 33 -31.00 11.00 -13.22
N LEU A 34 -30.90 10.41 -14.41
CA LEU A 34 -29.63 10.23 -15.10
C LEU A 34 -29.03 11.58 -15.53
N ILE A 35 -29.84 12.48 -16.09
CA ILE A 35 -29.38 13.80 -16.55
C ILE A 35 -28.91 14.69 -15.38
N VAL A 36 -29.55 14.59 -14.21
CA VAL A 36 -29.18 15.39 -13.03
C VAL A 36 -27.95 14.82 -12.32
N PHE A 37 -27.79 13.49 -12.25
CA PHE A 37 -26.68 12.87 -11.52
C PHE A 37 -25.41 12.71 -12.36
N LEU A 38 -25.51 12.60 -13.68
CA LEU A 38 -24.35 12.53 -14.57
C LEU A 38 -23.35 13.69 -14.40
N PRO A 39 -23.76 14.97 -14.31
CA PRO A 39 -22.82 16.06 -14.05
C PRO A 39 -22.18 15.97 -12.66
N VAL A 40 -22.93 15.55 -11.64
CA VAL A 40 -22.41 15.37 -10.27
C VAL A 40 -21.36 14.25 -10.24
N ILE A 41 -21.65 13.12 -10.86
CA ILE A 41 -20.71 11.99 -10.99
C ILE A 41 -19.47 12.41 -11.78
N GLY A 42 -19.64 13.17 -12.87
CA GLY A 42 -18.53 13.72 -13.64
C GLY A 42 -17.61 14.63 -12.81
N CYS A 43 -18.19 15.52 -12.01
CA CYS A 43 -17.44 16.38 -11.08
C CYS A 43 -16.71 15.57 -10.00
N ILE A 44 -17.35 14.54 -9.44
CA ILE A 44 -16.73 13.64 -8.46
C ILE A 44 -15.53 12.92 -9.09
N ILE A 45 -15.70 12.31 -10.27
CA ILE A 45 -14.61 11.62 -10.97
C ILE A 45 -13.46 12.58 -11.26
N TYR A 46 -13.74 13.79 -11.74
CA TYR A 46 -12.70 14.79 -12.00
C TYR A 46 -11.96 15.20 -10.72
N PHE A 47 -12.70 15.50 -9.64
CA PHE A 47 -12.12 15.84 -8.33
C PHE A 47 -11.20 14.73 -7.80
N PHE A 48 -11.67 13.48 -7.83
CA PHE A 48 -10.85 12.34 -7.41
C PHE A 48 -9.69 12.08 -8.36
N SER A 49 -9.89 12.19 -9.68
CA SER A 49 -8.82 12.04 -10.66
C SER A 49 -7.73 13.09 -10.47
N GLU A 50 -8.07 14.36 -10.33
CA GLU A 50 -7.11 15.46 -10.20
C GLU A 50 -6.39 15.44 -8.84
N ILE A 51 -7.12 15.29 -7.72
CA ILE A 51 -6.54 15.30 -6.37
C ILE A 51 -5.75 14.03 -6.05
N VAL A 52 -6.16 12.86 -6.54
CA VAL A 52 -5.43 11.61 -6.31
C VAL A 52 -4.22 11.49 -7.25
N THR A 53 -4.28 12.08 -8.46
CA THR A 53 -3.17 11.99 -9.42
C THR A 53 -1.95 12.79 -9.00
N ASP A 54 -2.10 13.98 -8.42
CA ASP A 54 -0.94 14.86 -8.18
C ASP A 54 -0.05 14.51 -6.98
N LYS A 55 -0.55 13.71 -6.02
CA LYS A 55 0.26 13.30 -4.84
C LYS A 55 0.19 11.84 -4.48
N GLU A 56 -0.77 11.09 -5.04
CA GLU A 56 -1.08 9.76 -4.58
C GLU A 56 -0.90 8.66 -5.63
N VAL A 57 -0.92 8.91 -6.94
CA VAL A 57 -0.73 7.80 -7.91
C VAL A 57 0.69 7.18 -7.85
N GLN A 58 1.72 7.93 -7.43
CA GLN A 58 3.05 7.34 -7.17
C GLN A 58 3.18 6.66 -5.78
N ARG A 59 2.24 6.85 -4.85
CA ARG A 59 2.31 6.29 -3.48
C ARG A 59 1.18 5.30 -3.13
N VAL A 60 0.01 5.41 -3.73
CA VAL A 60 -1.21 4.63 -3.46
C VAL A 60 -1.21 3.29 -4.18
N GLY A 61 -0.48 3.15 -5.29
CA GLY A 61 -0.09 1.84 -5.81
C GLY A 61 0.79 1.02 -4.84
N GLY A 62 1.29 1.62 -3.76
CA GLY A 62 2.10 0.95 -2.73
C GLY A 62 1.53 1.00 -1.31
N GLY A 63 0.31 1.51 -1.12
CA GLY A 63 -0.30 1.77 0.20
C GLY A 63 -1.58 0.99 0.49
N LEU A 64 -2.52 0.94 -0.46
CA LEU A 64 -3.76 0.16 -0.32
C LEU A 64 -3.51 -1.37 -0.36
N GLY A 65 -2.32 -1.77 -0.81
CA GLY A 65 -1.86 -3.15 -0.82
C GLY A 65 -1.03 -3.56 0.39
N GLN A 66 -0.95 -2.81 1.49
CA GLN A 66 -0.16 -3.30 2.65
C GLN A 66 -0.80 -4.52 3.34
N THR A 67 -2.14 -4.63 3.28
CA THR A 67 -2.85 -5.86 3.71
C THR A 67 -2.95 -6.89 2.58
N PHE A 68 -2.87 -6.48 1.31
CA PHE A 68 -3.13 -7.35 0.15
C PHE A 68 -1.87 -7.79 -0.63
N ASN A 69 -0.73 -7.14 -0.42
CA ASN A 69 0.53 -7.42 -1.10
C ASN A 69 1.73 -7.32 -0.13
N PRO A 70 1.93 -8.34 0.71
CA PRO A 70 3.11 -8.46 1.58
C PRO A 70 4.44 -8.30 0.82
N GLY A 71 4.49 -8.67 -0.47
CA GLY A 71 5.67 -8.50 -1.32
C GLY A 71 6.06 -7.03 -1.57
N GLY A 72 5.10 -6.11 -1.56
CA GLY A 72 5.37 -4.68 -1.72
C GLY A 72 6.14 -4.08 -0.54
N ARG A 73 5.90 -4.59 0.68
CA ARG A 73 6.63 -4.16 1.88
C ARG A 73 8.09 -4.65 1.86
N ILE A 74 8.33 -5.90 1.48
CA ILE A 74 9.69 -6.45 1.34
C ILE A 74 10.48 -5.64 0.32
N ARG A 75 9.91 -5.36 -0.85
CA ARG A 75 10.60 -4.60 -1.90
C ARG A 75 11.00 -3.19 -1.45
N LYS A 76 10.18 -2.54 -0.61
CA LYS A 76 10.51 -1.25 0.00
C LYS A 76 11.66 -1.37 1.00
N LEU A 77 11.63 -2.38 1.87
CA LEU A 77 12.68 -2.62 2.87
C LEU A 77 14.01 -3.02 2.21
N GLU A 78 13.99 -3.82 1.14
CA GLU A 78 15.17 -4.14 0.34
C GLU A 78 15.75 -2.87 -0.32
N ALA A 79 14.91 -1.97 -0.82
CA ALA A 79 15.38 -0.70 -1.38
C ALA A 79 15.98 0.22 -0.31
N GLN A 80 15.39 0.27 0.89
CA GLN A 80 15.94 1.02 2.03
C GLN A 80 17.29 0.46 2.47
N LEU A 81 17.42 -0.86 2.55
CA LEU A 81 18.68 -1.51 2.91
C LEU A 81 19.78 -1.27 1.85
N LYS A 82 19.42 -1.28 0.56
CA LYS A 82 20.34 -0.92 -0.53
C LYS A 82 20.80 0.53 -0.47
N PHE A 83 19.93 1.44 -0.04
CA PHE A 83 20.25 2.85 0.11
C PHE A 83 21.12 3.11 1.35
N ALA A 84 20.80 2.44 2.46
CA ALA A 84 21.53 2.56 3.72
C ALA A 84 21.60 1.19 4.42
N ASP A 85 22.81 0.65 4.51
CA ASP A 85 23.08 -0.65 5.12
C ASP A 85 23.28 -0.54 6.64
N THR A 86 22.19 -0.30 7.37
CA THR A 86 22.19 -0.16 8.83
C THR A 86 21.66 -1.42 9.50
N PHE A 87 22.06 -1.66 10.77
CA PHE A 87 21.53 -2.78 11.57
C PHE A 87 20.00 -2.77 11.62
N GLU A 88 19.40 -1.59 11.87
CA GLU A 88 17.94 -1.43 11.93
C GLU A 88 17.27 -1.80 10.61
N ASN A 89 17.80 -1.36 9.46
CA ASN A 89 17.25 -1.69 8.15
C ASN A 89 17.32 -3.20 7.86
N ARG A 90 18.41 -3.87 8.31
CA ARG A 90 18.55 -5.33 8.18
C ARG A 90 17.53 -6.07 9.05
N ILE A 91 17.35 -5.66 10.31
CA ILE A 91 16.37 -6.26 11.22
C ILE A 91 14.95 -6.08 10.69
N LEU A 92 14.58 -4.88 10.25
CA LEU A 92 13.24 -4.61 9.70
C LEU A 92 12.95 -5.46 8.45
N LEU A 93 13.95 -5.66 7.58
CA LEU A 93 13.83 -6.55 6.43
C LEU A 93 13.69 -8.01 6.87
N ALA A 94 14.48 -8.46 7.85
CA ALA A 94 14.42 -9.82 8.38
C ALA A 94 13.05 -10.13 9.02
N ASP A 95 12.49 -9.18 9.78
CA ASP A 95 11.15 -9.30 10.39
C ASP A 95 10.07 -9.44 9.31
N ALA A 96 10.17 -8.63 8.24
CA ALA A 96 9.25 -8.71 7.13
C ALA A 96 9.36 -10.05 6.38
N LEU A 97 10.58 -10.56 6.18
CA LEU A 97 10.81 -11.87 5.56
C LEU A 97 10.19 -12.99 6.41
N LEU A 98 10.40 -12.96 7.74
CA LEU A 98 9.85 -13.94 8.68
C LEU A 98 8.31 -13.96 8.67
N ALA A 99 7.70 -12.79 8.59
CA ALA A 99 6.24 -12.62 8.49
C ALA A 99 5.64 -13.16 7.17
N THR A 100 6.44 -13.26 6.10
CA THR A 100 6.01 -13.79 4.79
C THR A 100 6.43 -15.23 4.52
N ASP A 101 6.71 -16.00 5.58
CA ASP A 101 7.18 -17.40 5.51
C ASP A 101 8.54 -17.61 4.83
N GLN A 102 9.27 -16.54 4.48
CA GLN A 102 10.63 -16.61 3.94
C GLN A 102 11.68 -16.80 5.05
N THR A 103 11.44 -17.80 5.91
CA THR A 103 12.17 -18.01 7.17
C THR A 103 13.66 -18.25 6.96
N GLY A 104 14.07 -18.95 5.90
CA GLY A 104 15.49 -19.18 5.60
C GLY A 104 16.27 -17.88 5.34
N ARG A 105 15.72 -17.00 4.49
CA ARG A 105 16.33 -15.68 4.21
C ARG A 105 16.34 -14.79 5.45
N ALA A 106 15.30 -14.88 6.29
CA ALA A 106 15.24 -14.14 7.55
C ALA A 106 16.36 -14.57 8.50
N ILE A 107 16.57 -15.88 8.69
CA ILE A 107 17.64 -16.42 9.55
C ILE A 107 19.01 -15.93 9.08
N GLU A 108 19.33 -16.05 7.79
CA GLU A 108 20.61 -15.58 7.24
C GLU A 108 20.84 -14.09 7.54
N LEU A 109 19.81 -13.27 7.36
CA LEU A 109 19.90 -11.83 7.58
C LEU A 109 20.04 -11.47 9.07
N TYR A 110 19.33 -12.17 9.96
CA TYR A 110 19.50 -12.03 11.40
C TYR A 110 20.91 -12.46 11.85
N GLU A 111 21.40 -13.62 11.40
CA GLU A 111 22.75 -14.10 11.74
C GLU A 111 23.84 -13.13 11.28
N GLN A 112 23.68 -12.52 10.11
CA GLN A 112 24.62 -11.50 9.62
C GLN A 112 24.55 -10.20 10.42
N SER A 113 23.37 -9.86 10.93
CA SER A 113 23.12 -8.60 11.66
C SER A 113 23.51 -8.69 13.13
N LEU A 114 23.35 -9.87 13.76
CA LEU A 114 23.66 -10.14 15.16
C LEU A 114 25.12 -10.57 15.35
N LYS A 115 26.05 -9.72 14.90
CA LYS A 115 27.50 -9.91 15.09
C LYS A 115 28.12 -8.67 15.73
N GLY A 116 29.22 -8.88 16.44
CA GLY A 116 29.97 -7.79 17.09
C GLY A 116 29.11 -7.05 18.12
N VAL A 117 28.99 -5.73 17.96
CA VAL A 117 28.29 -4.84 18.91
C VAL A 117 26.80 -5.16 19.05
N PHE A 118 26.19 -5.77 18.03
CA PHE A 118 24.76 -6.10 18.02
C PHE A 118 24.45 -7.57 18.36
N ALA A 119 25.44 -8.36 18.78
CA ALA A 119 25.26 -9.79 19.07
C ALA A 119 24.21 -10.07 20.16
N GLU A 120 24.08 -9.16 21.13
CA GLU A 120 23.17 -9.29 22.27
C GLU A 120 21.92 -8.41 22.12
N ASN A 121 21.59 -7.95 20.91
CA ASN A 121 20.37 -7.18 20.70
C ASN A 121 19.13 -8.04 21.02
N GLU A 122 18.41 -7.68 22.09
CA GLU A 122 17.28 -8.43 22.62
C GLU A 122 16.23 -8.79 21.56
N HIS A 123 15.81 -7.79 20.78
CA HIS A 123 14.79 -7.99 19.74
C HIS A 123 15.27 -8.94 18.63
N GLY A 124 16.46 -8.69 18.08
CA GLY A 124 16.99 -9.51 16.99
C GLY A 124 17.24 -10.96 17.41
N VAL A 125 17.79 -11.19 18.61
CA VAL A 125 18.01 -12.54 19.15
C VAL A 125 16.68 -13.27 19.35
N MET A 126 15.66 -12.60 19.90
CA MET A 126 14.33 -13.18 20.09
C MET A 126 13.70 -13.59 18.75
N GLN A 127 13.74 -12.71 17.74
CA GLN A 127 13.17 -13.03 16.43
C GLN A 127 13.95 -14.14 15.71
N LEU A 128 15.27 -14.20 15.87
CA LEU A 128 16.09 -15.30 15.36
C LEU A 128 15.71 -16.62 16.02
N MET A 129 15.48 -16.64 17.34
CA MET A 129 14.98 -17.83 18.05
C MET A 129 13.61 -18.27 17.51
N VAL A 130 12.68 -17.33 17.28
CA VAL A 130 11.37 -17.62 16.69
C VAL A 130 11.51 -18.19 15.28
N ALA A 131 12.40 -17.63 14.46
CA ALA A 131 12.68 -18.13 13.11
C ALA A 131 13.24 -19.56 13.13
N TYR A 132 14.15 -19.86 14.06
CA TYR A 132 14.64 -21.22 14.26
C TYR A 132 13.57 -22.17 14.79
N ALA A 133 12.72 -21.74 15.72
CA ALA A 133 11.61 -22.57 16.20
C ALA A 133 10.65 -22.92 15.06
N LYS A 134 10.34 -21.94 14.19
CA LYS A 134 9.48 -22.13 13.00
C LYS A 134 10.06 -23.14 12.01
N THR A 135 11.39 -23.16 11.83
CA THR A 135 12.08 -24.17 10.99
C THR A 135 12.23 -25.52 11.68
N ALA A 136 12.44 -25.53 13.00
CA ALA A 136 12.55 -26.73 13.84
C ALA A 136 11.25 -27.55 13.90
N HIS A 137 10.09 -26.88 13.88
CA HIS A 137 8.81 -27.57 13.72
C HIS A 137 8.66 -28.24 12.33
N ALA A 138 9.49 -27.86 11.34
CA ALA A 138 9.54 -28.48 10.02
C ALA A 138 10.67 -29.52 9.85
N VAL A 139 11.73 -29.50 10.67
CA VAL A 139 12.86 -30.47 10.67
C VAL A 139 13.41 -30.63 12.10
N PRO A 140 13.57 -31.87 12.62
CA PRO A 140 13.92 -32.11 14.02
C PRO A 140 15.27 -31.51 14.41
N ILE A 141 15.29 -30.83 15.56
CA ILE A 141 16.36 -30.00 16.10
C ILE A 141 17.61 -30.84 16.36
N SER A 142 18.69 -30.66 15.59
CA SER A 142 20.02 -31.10 16.02
C SER A 142 20.67 -30.02 16.89
N SER A 143 20.88 -30.37 18.15
CA SER A 143 21.31 -29.54 19.29
C SER A 143 22.73 -28.95 19.20
N ASP A 144 23.37 -28.98 18.03
CA ASP A 144 24.79 -28.63 17.88
C ASP A 144 25.07 -27.16 17.52
N ARG A 145 24.08 -26.39 17.06
CA ARG A 145 24.32 -25.03 16.56
C ARG A 145 24.25 -23.91 17.58
N TYR A 146 23.63 -24.14 18.75
CA TYR A 146 23.54 -23.13 19.81
C TYR A 146 24.91 -22.77 20.42
N LYS A 147 25.90 -23.68 20.31
CA LYS A 147 27.25 -23.48 20.86
C LYS A 147 28.13 -22.52 20.07
N ARG A 148 27.68 -22.03 18.90
CA ARG A 148 28.50 -21.20 18.00
C ARG A 148 28.33 -19.69 18.18
N ILE A 149 27.44 -19.27 19.08
CA ILE A 149 27.14 -17.86 19.40
C ILE A 149 27.68 -17.50 20.81
N ARG A 150 28.70 -18.22 21.29
CA ARG A 150 29.43 -17.91 22.51
C ARG A 150 30.91 -17.71 22.19
#